data_AF-A0A939NYW9-F1
#
_entry.id   AF-A0A939NYW9-F1
#
_cell.length_a   1.000
_cell.length_b   1.000
_cell.length_c   1.000
_cell.angle_alpha   90.00
_cell.angle_beta   90.00
_cell.angle_gamma   90.00
#
_symmetry.space_group_name_H-M   'P 1'
#
loop_
_entity.id
_entity.type
_entity.pdbx_description
1 polymer ?
#
loop_
_entity_poly.entity_id
_entity_poly.type
_entity_poly.pdbx_seq_one_letter_code
_entity_poly.pdbx_strand_id
1 'polypeptide(L)'
;MITITAATGCHGRLVVEALPRCGVAADEIVAAVRDPDKASDMATKRVQVREADYDRPETLARPFAGADKLLLIPSAAIGRQRRASQLGTASSTRQS
;
A
#
# COMPACT_ATOMS: atom_id res chain seq x y z
N MET A 1 -11.73 -1.67 -13.01
CA MET A 1 -10.78 -0.94 -12.13
C MET A 1 -10.12 -1.86 -11.10
N ILE A 2 -8.80 -1.80 -10.98
CA ILE A 2 -7.99 -2.58 -10.01
C ILE A 2 -7.31 -1.62 -9.03
N THR A 3 -7.56 -1.77 -7.73
CA THR A 3 -6.87 -0.99 -6.69
C THR A 3 -5.74 -1.79 -6.06
N ILE A 4 -4.59 -1.15 -5.89
CA ILE A 4 -3.37 -1.74 -5.30
C ILE A 4 -2.98 -0.90 -4.09
N THR A 5 -2.99 -1.49 -2.89
CA THR A 5 -2.54 -0.79 -1.68
C THR A 5 -1.02 -0.79 -1.58
N ALA A 6 -0.45 0.15 -0.82
CA ALA A 6 0.99 0.29 -0.64
C ALA A 6 1.75 0.34 -1.98
N ALA A 7 1.16 1.01 -2.99
CA ALA A 7 1.66 1.01 -4.35
C ALA A 7 3.08 1.59 -4.48
N THR A 8 3.51 2.47 -3.56
CA THR A 8 4.88 3.02 -3.50
C THR A 8 5.91 2.07 -2.89
N GLY A 9 5.50 0.95 -2.28
CA GLY A 9 6.40 -0.07 -1.74
C GLY A 9 6.99 -0.98 -2.83
N CYS A 10 7.98 -1.81 -2.46
CA CYS A 10 8.71 -2.67 -3.41
C CYS A 10 7.79 -3.57 -4.25
N HIS A 11 6.83 -4.25 -3.60
CA HIS A 11 5.89 -5.14 -4.31
C HIS A 11 4.84 -4.34 -5.10
N GLY A 12 4.31 -3.28 -4.51
CA GLY A 12 3.28 -2.44 -5.15
C GLY A 12 3.76 -1.84 -6.46
N ARG A 13 5.01 -1.34 -6.48
CA ARG A 13 5.62 -0.73 -7.66
C ARG A 13 5.73 -1.72 -8.82
N LEU A 14 6.19 -2.94 -8.53
CA LEU A 14 6.31 -4.01 -9.52
C LEU A 14 4.97 -4.37 -10.13
N VAL A 15 3.91 -4.45 -9.31
CA VAL A 15 2.57 -4.79 -9.80
C VAL A 15 2.01 -3.66 -10.68
N VAL A 16 2.11 -2.40 -10.25
CA VAL A 16 1.67 -1.24 -11.04
C VAL A 16 2.37 -1.20 -12.40
N GLU A 17 3.65 -1.56 -12.47
CA GLU A 17 4.42 -1.61 -13.72
C GLU A 17 4.13 -2.85 -14.58
N ALA A 18 3.74 -3.97 -13.97
CA ALA A 18 3.45 -5.21 -14.66
C ALA A 18 2.05 -5.25 -15.29
N LEU A 19 1.04 -4.67 -14.63
CA LEU A 19 -0.36 -4.75 -15.07
C LEU A 19 -0.60 -4.23 -16.50
N PRO A 20 0.01 -3.11 -16.96
CA PRO A 20 -0.10 -2.70 -18.35
C PRO A 20 0.43 -3.73 -19.35
N ARG A 21 1.47 -4.49 -18.98
CA ARG A 21 2.03 -5.57 -19.81
C ARG A 21 1.10 -6.78 -19.88
N CYS A 22 0.19 -6.91 -18.92
CA CYS A 22 -0.86 -7.92 -18.89
C CYS A 22 -2.16 -7.47 -19.58
N GLY A 23 -2.18 -6.29 -20.23
CA GLY A 23 -3.33 -5.79 -20.98
C GLY A 23 -4.31 -4.93 -20.15
N VAL A 24 -3.95 -4.53 -18.93
CA VAL A 24 -4.78 -3.61 -18.13
C VAL A 24 -4.47 -2.18 -18.53
N ALA A 25 -5.48 -1.37 -18.87
CA ALA A 25 -5.26 0.02 -19.21
C ALA A 25 -4.82 0.82 -17.96
N ALA A 26 -3.86 1.74 -18.13
CA ALA A 26 -3.24 2.42 -17.00
C ALA A 26 -4.23 3.25 -16.17
N ASP A 27 -5.26 3.80 -16.82
CA ASP A 27 -6.35 4.54 -16.21
C ASP A 27 -7.33 3.66 -15.43
N GLU A 28 -7.32 2.35 -15.63
CA GLU A 28 -8.06 1.39 -14.80
C GLU A 28 -7.32 0.99 -13.51
N ILE A 29 -6.08 1.45 -13.34
CA ILE A 29 -5.25 1.14 -12.17
C ILE A 29 -5.35 2.28 -11.16
N VAL A 30 -5.66 1.91 -9.91
CA VAL A 30 -5.62 2.82 -8.76
C VAL A 30 -4.45 2.44 -7.86
N ALA A 31 -3.46 3.32 -7.76
CA ALA A 31 -2.39 3.27 -6.79
C ALA A 31 -2.85 3.91 -5.47
N ALA A 32 -3.20 3.07 -4.49
CA ALA A 32 -3.57 3.50 -3.15
C ALA A 32 -2.31 3.65 -2.28
N VAL A 33 -1.99 4.87 -1.87
CA VAL A 33 -0.71 5.24 -1.24
C VAL A 33 -0.93 6.14 -0.02
N ARG A 34 -0.08 6.03 1.00
CA ARG A 34 -0.14 6.92 2.18
C ARG A 34 0.17 8.38 1.82
N ASP A 35 1.10 8.57 0.89
CA ASP A 35 1.63 9.88 0.51
C ASP A 35 1.60 9.98 -1.02
N PRO A 36 0.63 10.71 -1.59
CA PRO A 36 0.50 10.87 -3.03
C PRO A 36 1.72 11.47 -3.72
N ASP A 37 2.47 12.34 -3.05
CA ASP A 37 3.63 13.03 -3.64
C ASP A 37 4.75 12.03 -3.98
N LYS A 38 4.87 10.95 -3.20
CA LYS A 38 5.81 9.84 -3.43
C LYS A 38 5.44 8.93 -4.61
N ALA A 39 4.27 9.13 -5.22
CA ALA A 39 3.76 8.36 -6.35
C ALA A 39 3.62 9.21 -7.64
N SER A 40 4.28 10.36 -7.70
CA SER A 40 4.26 11.28 -8.86
C SER A 40 4.63 10.60 -10.19
N ASP A 41 5.55 9.64 -10.17
CA ASP A 41 5.94 8.86 -11.36
C ASP A 41 4.86 7.88 -11.86
N MET A 42 3.88 7.53 -11.02
CA MET A 42 2.74 6.73 -11.43
C MET A 42 1.68 7.61 -12.10
N ALA A 43 1.49 8.82 -11.58
CA ALA A 43 0.58 9.79 -12.17
C ALA A 43 1.00 10.19 -13.60
N THR A 44 2.30 10.32 -13.88
CA THR A 44 2.81 10.57 -15.24
C THR A 44 2.54 9.41 -16.21
N LYS A 45 2.35 8.19 -15.69
CA LYS A 45 1.98 6.98 -16.46
C LYS A 45 0.46 6.82 -16.61
N ARG A 46 -0.34 7.84 -16.28
CA ARG A 46 -1.82 7.83 -16.29
C ARG A 46 -2.47 6.89 -15.26
N VAL A 47 -1.70 6.39 -14.29
CA VAL A 47 -2.24 5.63 -13.16
C VAL A 47 -2.91 6.59 -12.19
N GLN A 48 -4.09 6.22 -11.68
CA GLN A 48 -4.80 7.05 -10.70
C GLN A 48 -4.14 6.90 -9.33
N VAL A 49 -3.63 7.99 -8.77
CA VAL A 49 -3.05 8.01 -7.41
C VAL A 49 -4.11 8.49 -6.42
N ARG A 50 -4.38 7.70 -5.38
CA ARG A 50 -5.36 8.05 -4.33
C ARG A 50 -4.75 7.83 -2.94
N GLU A 51 -4.97 8.79 -2.04
CA GLU A 51 -4.51 8.69 -0.65
C GLU A 51 -5.25 7.56 0.08
N ALA A 52 -4.50 6.67 0.72
CA ALA A 52 -4.98 5.57 1.52
C ALA A 52 -4.02 5.34 2.70
N ASP A 53 -4.42 5.76 3.89
CA ASP A 53 -3.66 5.53 5.11
C ASP A 53 -4.45 4.66 6.09
N TYR A 54 -3.89 3.50 6.43
CA TYR A 54 -4.49 2.58 7.40
C TYR A 54 -4.62 3.18 8.80
N ASP A 55 -3.81 4.18 9.13
CA ASP A 55 -3.88 4.89 10.41
C ASP A 55 -4.98 5.98 10.42
N ARG A 56 -5.55 6.30 9.24
CA ARG A 56 -6.61 7.29 9.03
C ARG A 56 -7.77 6.70 8.23
N PRO A 57 -8.67 5.94 8.87
CA PRO A 57 -9.74 5.19 8.19
C PRO A 57 -10.61 6.03 7.26
N GLU A 58 -10.78 7.32 7.54
CA GLU A 58 -11.53 8.25 6.70
C GLU A 58 -10.95 8.41 5.28
N THR A 59 -9.66 8.10 5.10
CA THR A 59 -8.98 8.13 3.80
C THR A 59 -9.27 6.89 2.94
N LEU A 60 -9.73 5.79 3.53
CA LEU A 60 -9.78 4.49 2.87
C LEU A 60 -10.97 4.32 1.91
N ALA A 61 -12.05 5.08 2.08
CA ALA A 61 -13.25 4.92 1.25
C ALA A 61 -13.00 5.27 -0.23
N ARG A 62 -12.31 6.39 -0.48
CA ARG A 62 -12.11 6.93 -1.84
C ARG A 62 -11.22 6.05 -2.75
N PRO A 63 -10.11 5.46 -2.27
CA PRO A 63 -9.30 4.52 -3.05
C PRO A 63 -10.03 3.25 -3.49
N PHE A 64 -11.00 2.79 -2.70
CA PHE A 64 -11.73 1.55 -2.95
C PHE A 64 -13.06 1.74 -3.68
N ALA A 65 -13.56 2.98 -3.75
CA ALA A 65 -14.79 3.31 -4.46
C ALA A 65 -14.70 2.89 -5.94
N GLY A 66 -15.59 1.98 -6.35
CA GLY A 66 -15.70 1.45 -7.72
C GLY A 66 -14.66 0.40 -8.10
N ALA A 67 -13.90 -0.14 -7.14
CA ALA A 67 -12.90 -1.16 -7.43
C ALA A 67 -13.55 -2.52 -7.68
N ASP A 68 -13.27 -3.14 -8.83
CA ASP A 68 -13.71 -4.52 -9.14
C ASP A 68 -12.79 -5.57 -8.51
N LYS A 69 -11.52 -5.20 -8.32
CA LYS A 69 -10.48 -6.04 -7.73
C LYS A 69 -9.59 -5.20 -6.82
N LEU A 70 -9.21 -5.80 -5.69
CA LEU A 70 -8.32 -5.20 -4.71
C LEU A 70 -7.13 -6.12 -4.45
N LEU A 71 -5.92 -5.61 -4.65
CA LEU A 71 -4.70 -6.21 -4.13
C LEU A 71 -4.32 -5.51 -2.83
N LEU A 72 -4.59 -6.18 -1.71
CA LEU A 72 -4.20 -5.72 -0.39
C LEU A 72 -2.78 -6.22 -0.07
N ILE A 73 -1.81 -5.31 -0.11
CA ILE A 73 -0.44 -5.52 0.33
C ILE A 73 -0.34 -5.13 1.82
N PRO A 74 -0.02 -6.07 2.72
CA PRO A 74 0.10 -5.78 4.14
C PRO A 74 1.19 -4.74 4.44
N SER A 75 0.92 -3.85 5.39
CA SER A 75 1.93 -2.89 5.84
C SER A 75 3.05 -3.57 6.63
N ALA A 76 4.31 -3.31 6.27
CA ALA A 76 5.48 -3.75 7.02
C ALA A 76 5.54 -3.16 8.45
N ALA A 77 4.78 -2.10 8.73
CA ALA A 77 4.71 -1.49 10.06
C ALA A 77 4.10 -2.44 11.12
N ILE A 78 3.11 -3.26 10.73
CA ILE A 78 2.49 -4.25 11.61
C ILE A 78 3.55 -5.25 12.13
N GLY A 79 4.49 -5.65 11.29
CA GLY A 79 5.61 -6.51 11.69
C GLY A 79 6.65 -5.82 12.58
N ARG A 80 6.92 -4.52 12.37
CA ARG A 80 7.84 -3.75 13.24
C ARG A 80 7.29 -3.62 14.66
N GLN A 81 6.01 -3.32 14.82
CA GLN A 81 5.39 -3.18 16.14
C GLN A 81 5.41 -4.51 16.91
N ARG A 82 5.10 -5.63 16.24
CA ARG A 82 5.20 -6.97 16.83
C ARG A 82 6.63 -7.32 17.26
N ARG A 83 7.65 -7.00 16.44
CA ARG A 83 9.06 -7.24 16.80
C ARG A 83 9.52 -6.37 17.98
N ALA A 84 9.12 -5.10 18.02
CA ALA A 84 9.44 -4.23 19.15
C ALA A 84 8.84 -4.77 20.47
N SER A 85 7.60 -5.26 20.44
CA SER A 85 6.99 -5.88 21.63
C SER A 85 7.70 -7.17 22.08
N GLN A 86 8.24 -7.98 21.16
CA GLN A 86 8.97 -9.22 21.49
C GLN A 86 10.33 -8.95 22.14
N LEU A 87 11.03 -7.89 21.69
CA LEU A 87 12.30 -7.47 22.28
C LEU A 87 12.12 -6.95 23.72
N GLY A 88 11.03 -6.25 24.01
CA GLY A 88 10.70 -5.78 25.36
C GLY A 88 10.38 -6.90 26.35
N THR A 89 9.80 -8.02 25.89
CA THR A 89 9.57 -9.21 26.72
C THR A 89 10.83 -10.05 26.94
N ALA A 90 11.80 -10.01 26.04
CA ALA A 90 13.05 -10.76 26.19
C ALA A 90 14.01 -10.12 27.22
N SER A 91 13.92 -8.80 27.44
CA SER A 91 14.72 -8.09 28.44
C SER A 91 14.18 -8.23 29.88
N SER A 92 12.90 -8.58 30.07
CA SER A 92 12.35 -8.83 31.42
C SER A 92 12.72 -10.18 32.01
N THR A 93 13.11 -11.17 31.19
CA THR A 93 13.44 -12.53 31.65
C THR A 93 14.88 -12.69 32.16
N ARG A 94 15.67 -11.61 32.20
CA ARG A 94 17.07 -11.61 32.71
C ARG A 94 17.24 -11.00 34.11
N GLN A 95 16.17 -10.54 34.76
CA GLN A 95 16.23 -9.88 36.08
C GLN A 95 15.39 -10.58 37.16
N SER A 96 15.20 -11.90 37.09
CA SER A 96 14.47 -12.66 38.12
C SER A 96 15.22 -13.92 38.51
#